data_AF-A0A9C7Z6P6-F1
#
_entry.id   AF-A0A9C7Z6P6-F1
#
_cell.length_a   1.000
_cell.length_b   1.000
_cell.length_c   1.000
_cell.angle_alpha   90.00
_cell.angle_beta   90.00
_cell.angle_gamma   90.00
#
_symmetry.space_group_name_H-M   'P 1'
#
loop_
_entity.id
_entity.type
_entity.pdbx_description
1 polymer ?
#
loop_
_entity_poly.entity_id
_entity_poly.type
_entity_poly.pdbx_seq_one_letter_code
_entity_poly.pdbx_strand_id
1 'polypeptide(L)'
;MIRIALVGQPNCGKSTIFNHLVGYKANTSNLPGTTVEYMKSEALIAGKRAEVVDLPGTYSLTSTDEAEAQTRNFLVGGEFDAVLNVIDASLLSRGLELTMQVLEMGIPLVVCLNMEDEARRKGLTIDVDALSERLGVPVVSAIAVRGIGVKQAAASVMTVAKSHPDVPAPKYSSDVERTIEQLSPRVSSKLGGGGFSPRLMAIKLLEEDQFFIDLACEGGFDEFDLVDQLRSQLAQSRGRSGEE
;
A
#
# COMPACT_ATOMS: atom_id res chain seq x y z
N MET A 1 13.99 -13.20 9.06
CA MET A 1 14.31 -13.04 7.63
C MET A 1 13.42 -11.93 7.13
N ILE A 2 13.91 -10.96 6.36
CA ILE A 2 13.06 -9.84 5.90
C ILE A 2 12.04 -10.36 4.88
N ARG A 3 10.76 -10.08 5.08
CA ARG A 3 9.64 -10.42 4.20
C ARG A 3 9.16 -9.17 3.47
N ILE A 4 9.24 -9.19 2.15
CA ILE A 4 8.92 -8.08 1.25
C ILE A 4 7.60 -8.39 0.55
N ALA A 5 6.61 -7.52 0.72
CA ALA A 5 5.37 -7.57 -0.05
C ALA A 5 5.50 -6.74 -1.33
N LEU A 6 5.28 -7.36 -2.49
CA LEU A 6 5.10 -6.65 -3.75
C LEU A 6 3.62 -6.27 -3.87
N VAL A 7 3.36 -4.96 -3.94
CA VAL A 7 2.02 -4.39 -4.10
C VAL A 7 2.02 -3.58 -5.39
N GLY A 8 0.89 -3.50 -6.08
CA GLY A 8 0.78 -2.71 -7.29
C GLY A 8 -0.46 -3.03 -8.09
N GLN A 9 -0.78 -2.16 -9.03
CA GLN A 9 -1.93 -2.34 -9.92
C GLN A 9 -1.74 -3.56 -10.82
N PRO A 10 -2.83 -4.20 -11.28
CA PRO A 10 -2.76 -5.19 -12.34
C PRO A 10 -1.94 -4.65 -13.53
N ASN A 11 -1.11 -5.52 -14.11
CA ASN A 11 -0.27 -5.22 -15.27
C ASN A 11 0.85 -4.17 -15.07
N CYS A 12 1.15 -3.70 -13.86
CA CYS A 12 2.26 -2.76 -13.61
C CYS A 12 3.68 -3.39 -13.71
N GLY A 13 3.79 -4.69 -14.03
CA GLY A 13 5.05 -5.43 -14.13
C GLY A 13 5.58 -6.00 -12.81
N LYS A 14 4.72 -6.08 -11.79
CA LYS A 14 5.02 -6.68 -10.47
C LYS A 14 5.58 -8.10 -10.57
N SER A 15 4.94 -9.00 -11.32
CA SER A 15 5.42 -10.38 -11.50
C SER A 15 6.72 -10.46 -12.31
N THR A 16 7.00 -9.49 -13.19
CA THR A 16 8.31 -9.37 -13.87
C THR A 16 9.42 -9.03 -12.88
N ILE A 17 9.15 -8.09 -11.95
CA ILE A 17 10.07 -7.76 -10.86
C ILE A 17 10.29 -8.96 -9.96
N PHE A 18 9.21 -9.65 -9.56
CA PHE A 18 9.27 -10.86 -8.76
C PHE A 18 10.21 -11.90 -9.39
N ASN A 19 9.97 -12.25 -10.65
CA ASN A 19 10.78 -13.23 -11.38
C ASN A 19 12.26 -12.81 -11.50
N HIS A 20 12.55 -11.51 -11.63
CA HIS A 20 13.93 -11.02 -11.62
C HIS A 20 14.63 -11.19 -10.27
N LEU A 21 13.89 -11.13 -9.16
CA LEU A 21 14.44 -11.25 -7.81
C LEU A 21 14.61 -12.71 -7.38
N VAL A 22 13.63 -13.57 -7.67
CA VAL A 22 13.61 -14.96 -7.18
C VAL A 22 14.10 -15.98 -8.21
N GLY A 23 14.18 -15.58 -9.49
CA GLY A 23 14.47 -16.50 -10.60
C GLY A 23 13.30 -17.46 -10.89
N TYR A 24 13.61 -18.66 -11.38
CA TYR A 24 12.60 -19.65 -11.80
C TYR A 24 12.06 -20.54 -10.66
N LYS A 25 12.40 -20.27 -9.39
CA LYS A 25 12.05 -21.11 -8.23
C LYS A 25 10.92 -20.52 -7.40
N ALA A 26 9.91 -19.95 -8.06
CA ALA A 26 8.72 -19.45 -7.39
C ALA A 26 7.91 -20.62 -6.82
N ASN A 27 7.54 -20.56 -5.54
CA ASN A 27 6.54 -21.46 -4.98
C ASN A 27 5.20 -20.75 -4.98
N THR A 28 4.18 -21.42 -5.53
CA THR A 28 2.81 -20.97 -5.39
C THR A 28 2.28 -21.40 -4.02
N SER A 29 1.62 -20.48 -3.32
CA SER A 29 0.98 -20.73 -2.03
C SER A 29 -0.41 -20.12 -2.05
N ASN A 30 -1.32 -20.68 -1.26
CA ASN A 30 -2.62 -20.06 -1.04
C ASN A 30 -2.53 -19.11 0.16
N LEU A 31 -3.21 -17.97 0.08
CA LEU A 31 -3.36 -17.10 1.24
C LEU A 31 -4.15 -17.84 2.34
N PRO A 32 -3.81 -17.64 3.62
CA PRO A 32 -4.48 -18.35 4.71
C PRO A 32 -6.00 -18.25 4.59
N GLY A 33 -6.67 -19.40 4.52
CA GLY A 33 -8.13 -19.49 4.47
C GLY A 33 -8.76 -19.28 3.09
N THR A 34 -8.00 -19.21 1.98
CA THR A 34 -8.56 -18.88 0.65
C THR A 34 -8.05 -19.77 -0.49
N THR A 35 -8.70 -19.66 -1.65
CA THR A 35 -8.31 -20.33 -2.92
C THR A 35 -7.45 -19.44 -3.80
N VAL A 36 -7.20 -18.19 -3.41
CA VAL A 36 -6.42 -17.25 -4.19
C VAL A 36 -4.94 -17.52 -3.99
N GLU A 37 -4.28 -17.82 -5.11
CA GLU A 37 -2.85 -18.09 -5.19
C GLU A 37 -2.05 -16.78 -5.11
N TYR A 38 -0.97 -16.82 -4.34
CA TYR A 38 0.09 -15.83 -4.37
C TYR A 38 1.44 -16.54 -4.54
N MET A 39 2.41 -15.85 -5.14
CA MET A 39 3.75 -16.41 -5.29
C MET A 39 4.63 -15.95 -4.15
N LYS A 40 5.36 -16.88 -3.52
CA LYS A 40 6.42 -16.53 -2.57
C LYS A 40 7.68 -17.32 -2.86
N SER A 41 8.83 -16.69 -2.64
CA SER A 41 10.11 -17.39 -2.74
C SER A 41 11.21 -16.63 -2.00
N GLU A 42 12.24 -17.38 -1.60
CA GLU A 42 13.45 -16.78 -1.06
C GLU A 42 14.28 -16.13 -2.19
N ALA A 43 14.72 -14.90 -1.95
CA ALA A 43 15.65 -14.18 -2.81
C ALA A 43 16.93 -13.80 -2.05
N LEU A 44 18.04 -13.72 -2.77
CA LEU A 44 19.27 -13.13 -2.27
C LEU A 44 19.38 -11.67 -2.73
N ILE A 45 19.05 -10.73 -1.85
CA ILE A 45 19.04 -9.30 -2.15
C ILE A 45 20.19 -8.65 -1.40
N ALA A 46 21.13 -8.04 -2.14
CA ALA A 46 22.33 -7.41 -1.58
C ALA A 46 23.10 -8.30 -0.58
N GLY A 47 23.23 -9.60 -0.90
CA GLY A 47 23.93 -10.59 -0.07
C GLY A 47 23.16 -11.06 1.17
N LYS A 48 21.90 -10.66 1.34
CA LYS A 48 21.03 -11.06 2.46
C LYS A 48 19.82 -11.84 1.95
N ARG A 49 19.41 -12.88 2.69
CA ARG A 49 18.18 -13.62 2.39
C ARG A 49 16.97 -12.78 2.75
N ALA A 50 16.00 -12.75 1.85
CA ALA A 50 14.68 -12.18 2.05
C ALA A 50 13.63 -13.13 1.47
N GLU A 51 12.43 -13.11 2.02
CA GLU A 51 11.25 -13.69 1.36
C GLU A 51 10.59 -12.60 0.54
N VAL A 52 10.29 -12.87 -0.72
CA VAL A 52 9.52 -11.96 -1.58
C VAL A 52 8.15 -12.58 -1.79
N VAL A 53 7.10 -11.78 -1.63
CA VAL A 53 5.69 -12.18 -1.76
C VAL A 53 5.07 -11.35 -2.89
N ASP A 54 4.65 -11.99 -3.98
CA ASP A 54 3.89 -11.36 -5.06
C ASP A 54 2.39 -11.44 -4.75
N LEU A 55 1.80 -10.33 -4.30
CA LEU A 55 0.36 -10.27 -4.03
C LEU A 55 -0.42 -10.11 -5.34
N PRO A 56 -1.71 -10.51 -5.40
CA PRO A 56 -2.56 -10.16 -6.53
C PRO A 56 -2.51 -8.65 -6.84
N GLY A 57 -2.70 -8.29 -8.11
CA GLY A 57 -2.79 -6.87 -8.47
C GLY A 57 -4.05 -6.27 -7.86
N THR A 58 -3.94 -5.07 -7.29
CA THR A 58 -5.10 -4.34 -6.75
C THR A 58 -5.05 -2.87 -7.15
N TYR A 59 -6.22 -2.26 -7.37
CA TYR A 59 -6.33 -0.82 -7.56
C TYR A 59 -6.50 -0.05 -6.25
N SER A 60 -7.00 -0.70 -5.20
CA SER A 60 -7.37 -0.05 -3.93
C SER A 60 -7.27 -1.02 -2.75
N LEU A 61 -7.13 -0.49 -1.53
CA LEU A 61 -7.36 -1.22 -0.28
C LEU A 61 -8.84 -1.32 0.07
N THR A 62 -9.73 -0.67 -0.69
CA THR A 62 -11.17 -0.91 -0.67
C THR A 62 -11.49 -1.81 -1.85
N SER A 63 -11.76 -3.09 -1.57
CA SER A 63 -11.91 -4.12 -2.61
C SER A 63 -13.37 -4.51 -2.81
N THR A 64 -13.74 -4.72 -4.07
CA THR A 64 -15.01 -5.32 -4.49
C THR A 64 -14.87 -6.78 -4.97
N ASP A 65 -13.64 -7.30 -5.11
CA ASP A 65 -13.39 -8.67 -5.61
C ASP A 65 -12.45 -9.50 -4.71
N GLU A 66 -12.51 -10.82 -4.86
CA GLU A 66 -11.84 -11.77 -3.96
C GLU A 66 -10.30 -11.63 -3.99
N ALA A 67 -9.70 -11.31 -5.15
CA ALA A 67 -8.26 -11.21 -5.31
C ALA A 67 -7.70 -9.90 -4.73
N GLU A 68 -8.42 -8.79 -4.92
CA GLU A 68 -8.08 -7.53 -4.27
C GLU A 68 -8.31 -7.60 -2.75
N ALA A 69 -9.37 -8.29 -2.31
CA ALA A 69 -9.67 -8.49 -0.88
C ALA A 69 -8.54 -9.26 -0.19
N GLN A 70 -7.97 -10.23 -0.89
CA GLN A 70 -6.80 -10.99 -0.44
C GLN A 70 -5.54 -10.13 -0.25
N THR A 71 -5.28 -9.22 -1.20
CA THR A 71 -4.17 -8.28 -1.08
C THR A 71 -4.34 -7.37 0.13
N ARG A 72 -5.55 -6.83 0.33
CA ARG A 72 -5.89 -6.04 1.52
C ARG A 72 -5.70 -6.85 2.80
N ASN A 73 -6.25 -8.06 2.88
CA ASN A 73 -6.19 -8.89 4.09
C ASN A 73 -4.74 -9.23 4.47
N PHE A 74 -3.89 -9.54 3.47
CA PHE A 74 -2.46 -9.75 3.71
C PHE A 74 -1.78 -8.51 4.27
N LEU A 75 -2.07 -7.34 3.68
CA LEU A 75 -1.50 -6.07 4.10
C LEU A 75 -1.95 -5.67 5.51
N VAL A 76 -3.24 -5.80 5.81
CA VAL A 76 -3.83 -5.53 7.14
C VAL A 76 -3.33 -6.52 8.18
N GLY A 77 -3.08 -7.78 7.79
CA GLY A 77 -2.53 -8.81 8.66
C GLY A 77 -1.10 -8.53 9.14
N GLY A 78 -0.35 -7.66 8.45
CA GLY A 78 0.94 -7.16 8.93
C GLY A 78 2.08 -8.18 8.94
N GLU A 79 1.92 -9.34 8.30
CA GLU A 79 2.98 -10.35 8.24
C GLU A 79 4.03 -10.01 7.17
N PHE A 80 4.63 -8.82 7.20
CA PHE A 80 5.72 -8.40 6.31
C PHE A 80 6.52 -7.27 6.96
N ASP A 81 7.75 -7.05 6.51
CA ASP A 81 8.65 -6.03 7.08
C ASP A 81 8.69 -4.75 6.24
N ALA A 82 8.41 -4.84 4.93
CA ALA A 82 8.36 -3.70 4.03
C ALA A 82 7.58 -3.99 2.75
N VAL A 83 7.12 -2.92 2.10
CA VAL A 83 6.44 -2.97 0.81
C VAL A 83 7.34 -2.43 -0.30
N LEU A 84 7.39 -3.15 -1.41
CA LEU A 84 7.81 -2.64 -2.70
C LEU A 84 6.57 -2.38 -3.54
N ASN A 85 6.15 -1.11 -3.60
CA ASN A 85 4.98 -0.70 -4.36
C ASN A 85 5.37 -0.42 -5.81
N VAL A 86 4.93 -1.28 -6.72
CA VAL A 86 5.22 -1.23 -8.16
C VAL A 86 4.11 -0.46 -8.86
N ILE A 87 4.48 0.62 -9.54
CA ILE A 87 3.56 1.45 -10.32
C ILE A 87 4.08 1.62 -11.75
N ASP A 88 3.15 1.72 -12.71
CA ASP A 88 3.46 2.00 -14.11
C ASP A 88 3.69 3.50 -14.30
N ALA A 89 4.92 3.88 -14.66
CA ALA A 89 5.34 5.24 -14.97
C ALA A 89 4.49 5.89 -16.07
N SER A 90 3.99 5.09 -17.01
CA SER A 90 3.17 5.55 -18.12
C SER A 90 1.72 5.87 -17.72
N LEU A 91 1.31 5.44 -16.51
CA LEU A 91 -0.01 5.63 -15.91
C LEU A 91 0.10 6.17 -14.47
N LEU A 92 1.09 7.06 -14.22
CA LEU A 92 1.50 7.52 -12.90
C LEU A 92 0.32 7.91 -11.99
N SER A 93 -0.62 8.74 -12.46
CA SER A 93 -1.73 9.22 -11.63
C SER A 93 -2.57 8.08 -11.05
N ARG A 94 -2.84 7.04 -11.85
CA ARG A 94 -3.57 5.85 -11.39
C ARG A 94 -2.74 5.06 -10.38
N GLY A 95 -1.45 4.86 -10.66
CA GLY A 95 -0.56 4.16 -9.72
C GLY A 95 -0.44 4.87 -8.37
N LEU A 96 -0.49 6.19 -8.38
CA LEU A 96 -0.42 6.99 -7.16
C LEU A 96 -1.65 6.85 -6.27
N GLU A 97 -2.84 6.54 -6.79
CA GLU A 97 -4.05 6.33 -5.97
C GLU A 97 -3.85 5.21 -4.94
N LEU A 98 -3.37 4.04 -5.37
CA LEU A 98 -2.99 2.94 -4.47
C LEU A 98 -1.82 3.34 -3.56
N THR A 99 -0.84 4.07 -4.11
CA THR A 99 0.35 4.50 -3.37
C THR A 99 -0.02 5.35 -2.15
N MET A 100 -1.01 6.25 -2.27
CA MET A 100 -1.48 7.06 -1.16
C MET A 100 -2.05 6.20 -0.03
N GLN A 101 -2.85 5.18 -0.36
CA GLN A 101 -3.43 4.29 0.64
C GLN A 101 -2.37 3.41 1.33
N VAL A 102 -1.35 2.96 0.59
CA VAL A 102 -0.23 2.21 1.17
C VAL A 102 0.63 3.11 2.07
N LEU A 103 0.83 4.37 1.73
CA LEU A 103 1.52 5.35 2.59
C LEU A 103 0.78 5.55 3.92
N GLU A 104 -0.56 5.55 3.90
CA GLU A 104 -1.37 5.67 5.12
C GLU A 104 -1.20 4.52 6.09
N MET A 105 -0.75 3.34 5.63
CA MET A 105 -0.42 2.23 6.51
C MET A 105 0.76 2.55 7.44
N GLY A 106 1.60 3.54 7.11
CA GLY A 106 2.77 3.91 7.92
C GLY A 106 3.86 2.85 7.97
N ILE A 107 3.86 1.94 6.99
CA ILE A 107 4.80 0.81 6.88
C ILE A 107 6.01 1.18 6.01
N PRO A 108 7.21 0.62 6.27
CA PRO A 108 8.37 0.87 5.42
C PRO A 108 8.09 0.60 3.95
N LEU A 109 8.26 1.61 3.10
CA LEU A 109 7.80 1.61 1.72
C LEU A 109 8.91 2.08 0.77
N VAL A 110 9.00 1.43 -0.40
CA VAL A 110 9.71 1.93 -1.57
C VAL A 110 8.78 1.88 -2.77
N VAL A 111 8.77 2.93 -3.57
CA VAL A 111 8.03 2.97 -4.84
C VAL A 111 8.96 2.57 -5.98
N CYS A 112 8.60 1.53 -6.72
CA CYS A 112 9.24 1.15 -7.97
C CYS A 112 8.43 1.71 -9.13
N LEU A 113 8.96 2.77 -9.76
CA LEU A 113 8.39 3.42 -10.92
C LEU A 113 8.80 2.63 -12.18
N ASN A 114 8.07 1.57 -12.49
CA ASN A 114 8.36 0.65 -13.58
C ASN A 114 7.86 1.19 -14.93
N MET A 115 8.29 0.58 -16.04
CA MET A 115 7.90 0.96 -17.41
C MET A 115 8.33 2.39 -17.80
N GLU A 116 9.48 2.83 -17.32
CA GLU A 116 10.04 4.15 -17.66
C GLU A 116 10.22 4.34 -19.18
N ASP A 117 10.58 3.28 -19.90
CA ASP A 117 10.71 3.32 -21.36
C ASP A 117 9.37 3.52 -22.06
N GLU A 118 8.29 2.95 -21.54
CA GLU A 118 6.94 3.22 -22.04
C GLU A 118 6.49 4.65 -21.76
N ALA A 119 6.76 5.18 -20.56
CA ALA A 119 6.48 6.58 -20.22
C ALA A 119 7.19 7.53 -21.20
N ARG A 120 8.50 7.34 -21.42
CA ARG A 120 9.28 8.12 -22.39
C ARG A 120 8.73 8.01 -23.80
N ARG A 121 8.30 6.81 -24.23
CA ARG A 121 7.67 6.60 -25.55
C ARG A 121 6.36 7.38 -25.70
N LYS A 122 5.61 7.58 -24.60
CA LYS A 122 4.41 8.43 -24.55
C LYS A 122 4.73 9.93 -24.41
N GLY A 123 6.01 10.31 -24.40
CA GLY A 123 6.44 11.71 -24.22
C GLY A 123 6.41 12.18 -22.77
N LEU A 124 6.28 11.27 -21.81
CA LEU A 124 6.30 11.57 -20.38
C LEU A 124 7.72 11.48 -19.84
N THR A 125 8.14 12.51 -19.10
CA THR A 125 9.37 12.50 -18.32
C THR A 125 8.99 12.76 -16.88
N ILE A 126 9.38 11.86 -15.97
CA ILE A 126 9.05 11.95 -14.56
C ILE A 126 10.33 12.32 -13.81
N ASP A 127 10.24 13.37 -13.00
CA ASP A 127 11.27 13.74 -12.05
C ASP A 127 11.16 12.81 -10.82
N VAL A 128 12.05 11.81 -10.78
CA VAL A 128 12.05 10.77 -9.75
C VAL A 128 12.41 11.34 -8.39
N ASP A 129 13.35 12.30 -8.34
CA ASP A 129 13.81 12.90 -7.09
C ASP A 129 12.71 13.79 -6.52
N ALA A 130 12.07 14.63 -7.35
CA ALA A 130 10.94 15.44 -6.92
C ALA A 130 9.74 14.59 -6.48
N LEU A 131 9.48 13.44 -7.14
CA LEU A 131 8.45 12.51 -6.70
C LEU A 131 8.80 11.88 -5.36
N SER A 132 10.05 11.47 -5.16
CA SER A 132 10.52 10.89 -3.90
C SER A 132 10.43 11.90 -2.75
N GLU A 133 10.81 13.15 -2.97
CA GLU A 133 10.69 14.23 -1.98
C GLU A 133 9.22 14.46 -1.60
N ARG A 134 8.31 14.49 -2.58
CA ARG A 134 6.88 14.72 -2.34
C ARG A 134 6.19 13.57 -1.61
N LEU A 135 6.55 12.33 -1.92
CA LEU A 135 6.01 11.15 -1.25
C LEU A 135 6.70 10.89 0.09
N GLY A 136 7.89 11.45 0.32
CA GLY A 136 8.68 11.23 1.52
C GLY A 136 9.22 9.79 1.66
N VAL A 137 9.21 9.02 0.58
CA VAL A 137 9.73 7.64 0.51
C VAL A 137 10.63 7.48 -0.71
N PRO A 138 11.58 6.52 -0.69
CA PRO A 138 12.44 6.27 -1.83
C PRO A 138 11.63 5.88 -3.08
N VAL A 139 11.92 6.52 -4.20
CA VAL A 139 11.38 6.16 -5.51
C VAL A 139 12.54 5.69 -6.39
N VAL A 140 12.39 4.53 -7.03
CA VAL A 140 13.38 3.97 -7.95
C VAL A 140 12.74 3.73 -9.30
N SER A 141 13.29 4.34 -10.34
CA SER A 141 12.87 4.08 -11.72
C SER A 141 13.36 2.72 -12.21
N ALA A 142 12.53 2.02 -12.98
CA ALA A 142 12.82 0.70 -13.48
C ALA A 142 12.30 0.43 -14.90
N ILE A 143 12.97 -0.49 -15.58
CA ILE A 143 12.47 -1.17 -16.77
C ILE A 143 12.57 -2.66 -16.46
N ALA A 144 11.54 -3.18 -15.79
CA ALA A 144 11.56 -4.53 -15.22
C ALA A 144 11.84 -5.58 -16.28
N VAL A 145 11.28 -5.46 -17.49
CA VAL A 145 11.53 -6.39 -18.61
C VAL A 145 12.98 -6.45 -19.07
N ARG A 146 13.80 -5.46 -18.72
CA ARG A 146 15.25 -5.41 -18.99
C ARG A 146 16.09 -5.62 -17.73
N GLY A 147 15.45 -5.86 -16.57
CA GLY A 147 16.11 -5.96 -15.26
C GLY A 147 16.73 -4.66 -14.75
N ILE A 148 16.47 -3.52 -15.39
CA ILE A 148 17.02 -2.21 -15.01
C ILE A 148 16.25 -1.69 -13.79
N GLY A 149 16.97 -1.19 -12.77
CA GLY A 149 16.37 -0.63 -11.55
C GLY A 149 15.87 -1.67 -10.53
N VAL A 150 15.58 -2.91 -10.96
CA VAL A 150 14.98 -3.95 -10.10
C VAL A 150 15.82 -4.25 -8.85
N LYS A 151 17.12 -4.49 -9.02
CA LYS A 151 18.03 -4.78 -7.89
C LYS A 151 18.20 -3.58 -6.96
N GLN A 152 18.17 -2.37 -7.50
CA GLN A 152 18.28 -1.13 -6.73
C GLN A 152 17.02 -0.89 -5.90
N ALA A 153 15.83 -1.10 -6.49
CA ALA A 153 14.55 -1.00 -5.79
C ALA A 153 14.50 -2.00 -4.63
N ALA A 154 14.83 -3.27 -4.89
CA ALA A 154 14.88 -4.31 -3.86
C ALA A 154 15.92 -4.03 -2.76
N ALA A 155 17.11 -3.53 -3.10
CA ALA A 155 18.11 -3.14 -2.11
C ALA A 155 17.65 -1.95 -1.25
N SER A 156 16.91 -1.01 -1.85
CA SER A 156 16.30 0.11 -1.12
C SER A 156 15.25 -0.38 -0.12
N VAL A 157 14.42 -1.35 -0.52
CA VAL A 157 13.46 -2.02 0.38
C VAL A 157 14.17 -2.65 1.58
N MET A 158 15.27 -3.38 1.33
CA MET A 158 16.07 -3.99 2.40
C MET A 158 16.70 -2.96 3.36
N THR A 159 16.80 -1.70 2.95
CA THR A 159 17.34 -0.61 3.76
C THR A 159 16.24 0.02 4.62
N VAL A 160 15.08 0.33 4.04
CA VAL A 160 13.93 0.86 4.80
C VAL A 160 13.38 -0.19 5.77
N ALA A 161 13.35 -1.47 5.39
CA ALA A 161 12.93 -2.57 6.25
C ALA A 161 13.80 -2.73 7.50
N LYS A 162 15.05 -2.25 7.51
CA LYS A 162 15.92 -2.31 8.70
C LYS A 162 15.92 -1.04 9.52
N SER A 163 15.78 0.11 8.85
CA SER A 163 15.80 1.40 9.51
C SER A 163 14.44 1.77 10.10
N HIS A 164 13.36 1.15 9.62
CA HIS A 164 11.97 1.46 9.99
C HIS A 164 11.74 2.98 10.04
N PRO A 165 11.99 3.69 8.93
CA PRO A 165 11.83 5.14 8.92
C PRO A 165 10.36 5.49 9.13
N ASP A 166 10.13 6.66 9.74
CA ASP A 166 8.80 7.24 9.78
C ASP A 166 8.34 7.53 8.35
N VAL A 167 7.28 6.85 7.92
CA VAL A 167 6.67 7.06 6.61
C VAL A 167 5.60 8.14 6.71
N PRO A 168 5.74 9.28 6.02
CA PRO A 168 4.78 10.35 6.13
C PRO A 168 3.45 9.96 5.47
N ALA A 169 2.37 10.14 6.22
CA ALA A 169 1.04 9.97 5.67
C ALA A 169 0.70 11.13 4.72
N PRO A 170 -0.06 10.88 3.63
CA PRO A 170 -0.58 11.93 2.77
C PRO A 170 -1.43 12.92 3.57
N LYS A 171 -1.28 14.22 3.28
CA LYS A 171 -2.08 15.28 3.90
C LYS A 171 -3.27 15.64 3.02
N TYR A 172 -4.45 15.57 3.61
CA TYR A 172 -5.70 16.06 3.07
C TYR A 172 -5.91 17.53 3.46
N SER A 173 -7.04 18.08 3.05
CA SER A 173 -7.47 19.40 3.47
C SER A 173 -7.75 19.46 4.98
N SER A 174 -7.66 20.67 5.54
CA SER A 174 -7.67 20.89 6.99
C SER A 174 -8.92 20.40 7.72
N ASP A 175 -10.07 20.40 7.05
CA ASP A 175 -11.34 19.86 7.56
C ASP A 175 -11.24 18.34 7.75
N VAL A 176 -10.75 17.62 6.74
CA VAL A 176 -10.55 16.17 6.75
C VAL A 176 -9.49 15.78 7.77
N GLU A 177 -8.36 16.49 7.80
CA GLU A 177 -7.30 16.23 8.78
C GLU A 177 -7.79 16.38 10.22
N ARG A 178 -8.57 17.42 10.51
CA ARG A 178 -9.15 17.61 11.85
C ARG A 178 -10.05 16.43 12.24
N THR A 179 -10.84 15.93 11.31
CA THR A 179 -11.72 14.77 11.56
C THR A 179 -10.89 13.51 11.82
N ILE A 180 -9.85 13.27 11.01
CA ILE A 180 -8.94 12.14 11.21
C ILE A 180 -8.21 12.24 12.56
N GLU A 181 -7.74 13.44 12.94
CA GLU A 181 -7.08 13.70 14.22
C GLU A 181 -7.99 13.45 15.43
N GLN A 182 -9.31 13.66 15.29
CA GLN A 182 -10.27 13.35 16.34
C GLN A 182 -10.55 11.85 16.48
N LEU A 183 -10.60 11.12 15.36
CA LEU A 183 -10.96 9.70 15.34
C LEU A 183 -9.76 8.77 15.57
N SER A 184 -8.57 9.11 15.07
CA SER A 184 -7.38 8.25 15.15
C SER A 184 -7.00 7.84 16.59
N PRO A 185 -7.06 8.71 17.62
CA PRO A 185 -6.78 8.30 19.00
C PRO A 185 -7.82 7.33 19.57
N ARG A 186 -9.09 7.45 19.17
CA ARG A 186 -10.19 6.56 19.58
C ARG A 186 -9.95 5.16 19.06
N VAL A 187 -9.69 5.07 17.76
CA VAL A 187 -9.26 3.85 17.08
C VAL A 187 -8.04 3.25 17.77
N SER A 188 -6.98 4.02 17.98
CA SER A 188 -5.74 3.52 18.58
C SER A 188 -5.91 2.97 19.99
N SER A 189 -6.86 3.52 20.77
CA SER A 189 -7.11 3.08 22.15
C SER A 189 -7.81 1.72 22.26
N LYS A 190 -8.55 1.33 21.21
CA LYS A 190 -9.35 0.09 21.15
C LYS A 190 -8.70 -0.98 20.27
N LEU A 191 -8.14 -0.55 19.13
CA LEU A 191 -7.62 -1.39 18.06
C LEU A 191 -6.09 -1.28 17.99
N GLY A 192 -5.40 -1.93 18.93
CA GLY A 192 -3.94 -2.03 18.93
C GLY A 192 -3.45 -3.36 18.33
N GLY A 193 -2.35 -3.34 17.57
CA GLY A 193 -1.61 -4.56 17.20
C GLY A 193 -1.87 -5.16 15.81
N GLY A 194 -2.46 -4.42 14.87
CA GLY A 194 -2.59 -4.85 13.45
C GLY A 194 -1.51 -4.28 12.53
N GLY A 195 -1.43 -4.78 11.29
CA GLY A 195 -0.53 -4.29 10.23
C GLY A 195 -0.96 -2.95 9.61
N PHE A 196 -1.85 -2.21 10.26
CA PHE A 196 -2.42 -0.96 9.78
C PHE A 196 -2.25 0.15 10.82
N SER A 197 -2.19 1.40 10.36
CA SER A 197 -2.11 2.55 11.25
C SER A 197 -3.52 2.92 11.77
N PRO A 198 -3.64 3.52 12.97
CA PRO A 198 -4.90 4.08 13.45
C PRO A 198 -5.48 5.14 12.49
N ARG A 199 -4.61 5.84 11.75
CA ARG A 199 -5.00 6.79 10.71
C ARG A 199 -5.73 6.11 9.56
N LEU A 200 -5.18 5.03 9.01
CA LEU A 200 -5.82 4.29 7.92
C LEU A 200 -7.20 3.79 8.35
N MET A 201 -7.29 3.19 9.55
CA MET A 201 -8.56 2.72 10.07
C MET A 201 -9.57 3.87 10.26
N ALA A 202 -9.15 5.02 10.80
CA ALA A 202 -10.02 6.20 10.90
C ALA A 202 -10.55 6.65 9.53
N ILE A 203 -9.67 6.71 8.51
CA ILE A 203 -10.06 7.07 7.14
C ILE A 203 -11.08 6.06 6.59
N LYS A 204 -10.83 4.76 6.75
CA LYS A 204 -11.70 3.71 6.23
C LYS A 204 -13.07 3.64 6.90
N LEU A 205 -13.14 3.97 8.19
CA LEU A 205 -14.42 4.14 8.89
C LEU A 205 -15.19 5.36 8.35
N LEU A 206 -14.51 6.47 8.06
CA LEU A 206 -15.14 7.65 7.45
C LEU A 206 -15.63 7.38 6.01
N GLU A 207 -14.99 6.47 5.30
CA GLU A 207 -15.35 6.00 3.95
C GLU A 207 -16.47 4.94 3.94
N GLU A 208 -16.98 4.51 5.11
CA GLU A 208 -17.92 3.37 5.24
C GLU A 208 -17.41 2.06 4.62
N ASP A 209 -16.10 1.81 4.67
CA ASP A 209 -15.57 0.55 4.17
C ASP A 209 -16.00 -0.61 5.09
N GLN A 210 -16.89 -1.47 4.58
CA GLN A 210 -17.50 -2.56 5.34
C GLN A 210 -16.46 -3.49 5.97
N PHE A 211 -15.35 -3.79 5.28
CA PHE A 211 -14.32 -4.67 5.84
C PHE A 211 -13.67 -4.03 7.08
N PHE A 212 -13.39 -2.74 7.03
CA PHE A 212 -12.80 -2.03 8.17
C PHE A 212 -13.81 -1.79 9.29
N ILE A 213 -15.10 -1.63 8.98
CA ILE A 213 -16.18 -1.60 9.98
C ILE A 213 -16.26 -2.94 10.72
N ASP A 214 -16.27 -4.05 10.00
CA ASP A 214 -16.31 -5.39 10.59
C ASP A 214 -15.07 -5.64 11.44
N LEU A 215 -13.88 -5.31 10.93
CA LEU A 215 -12.62 -5.40 11.65
C LEU A 215 -12.61 -4.52 12.91
N ALA A 216 -13.18 -3.32 12.85
CA ALA A 216 -13.30 -2.43 14.01
C ALA A 216 -14.27 -3.02 15.06
N CYS A 217 -15.40 -3.57 14.64
CA CYS A 217 -16.35 -4.26 15.52
C CYS A 217 -15.68 -5.46 16.22
N GLU A 218 -14.98 -6.31 15.46
CA GLU A 218 -14.27 -7.49 15.99
C GLU A 218 -13.20 -7.12 17.00
N GLY A 219 -12.51 -6.00 16.79
CA GLY A 219 -11.53 -5.47 17.74
C GLY A 219 -12.14 -4.64 18.88
N GLY A 220 -13.47 -4.54 18.99
CA GLY A 220 -14.16 -3.91 20.12
C GLY A 220 -14.28 -2.39 20.05
N PHE A 221 -14.18 -1.81 18.86
CA PHE A 221 -14.55 -0.42 18.63
C PHE A 221 -16.08 -0.29 18.57
N ASP A 222 -16.62 0.66 19.34
CA ASP A 222 -18.06 0.85 19.58
C ASP A 222 -18.53 2.30 19.38
N GLU A 223 -17.63 3.24 19.04
CA GLU A 223 -17.92 4.66 18.89
C GLU A 223 -18.43 5.01 17.47
N PHE A 224 -19.32 4.21 16.88
CA PHE A 224 -19.83 4.44 15.51
C PHE A 224 -20.72 5.70 15.39
N ASP A 225 -21.46 6.06 16.44
CA ASP A 225 -22.22 7.32 16.48
C ASP A 225 -21.31 8.55 16.28
N LEU A 226 -20.07 8.50 16.81
CA LEU A 226 -19.08 9.55 16.61
C LEU A 226 -18.61 9.58 15.15
N VAL A 227 -18.39 8.43 14.54
CA VAL A 227 -18.00 8.33 13.12
C VAL A 227 -19.07 8.99 12.25
N ASP A 228 -20.35 8.67 12.45
CA ASP A 228 -21.46 9.23 11.69
C ASP A 228 -21.63 10.75 11.91
N GLN A 229 -21.45 11.21 13.15
CA GLN A 229 -21.44 12.64 13.46
C GLN A 229 -20.34 13.37 12.69
N LEU A 230 -19.12 12.85 12.72
CA LEU A 230 -17.97 13.45 12.05
C LEU A 230 -18.11 13.45 10.52
N ARG A 231 -18.64 12.37 9.95
CA ARG A 231 -18.97 12.30 8.52
C ARG A 231 -20.01 13.34 8.12
N SER A 232 -21.08 13.46 8.91
CA SER A 232 -22.12 14.46 8.69
C SER A 232 -21.56 15.89 8.71
N GLN A 233 -20.64 16.19 9.65
CA GLN A 233 -19.96 17.48 9.71
C GLN A 233 -19.11 17.75 8.46
N LEU A 234 -18.35 16.75 8.00
CA LEU A 234 -17.57 16.86 6.76
C LEU A 234 -18.47 17.10 5.55
N ALA A 235 -19.55 16.34 5.43
CA ALA A 235 -20.53 16.44 4.36
C ALA A 235 -21.13 17.87 4.28
N GLN A 236 -21.59 18.39 5.43
CA GLN A 236 -22.11 19.76 5.55
C GLN A 236 -21.08 20.83 5.18
N SER A 237 -19.84 20.69 5.65
CA SER A 237 -18.77 21.67 5.37
C SER A 237 -18.39 21.76 3.89
N ARG A 238 -18.66 20.70 3.12
CA ARG A 238 -18.32 20.58 1.69
C ARG A 238 -19.51 20.78 0.76
N GLY A 239 -20.69 21.06 1.30
CA GLY A 239 -21.91 21.19 0.50
C GLY A 239 -22.38 19.89 -0.15
N ARG A 240 -21.99 18.73 0.40
CA ARG A 240 -22.57 17.43 0.04
C ARG A 240 -23.51 17.04 1.16
N SER A 241 -24.82 17.11 0.95
CA SER A 241 -25.77 16.49 1.87
C SER A 241 -25.51 14.99 1.88
N GLY A 242 -25.41 14.38 3.08
CA GLY A 242 -25.04 12.97 3.27
C GLY A 242 -26.08 11.94 2.81
N GLU A 243 -26.81 12.19 1.72
CA GLU A 243 -27.85 11.31 1.18
C GLU A 243 -27.90 11.27 -0.37
N GLU A 244 -26.82 11.59 -1.09
CA GLU A 244 -26.70 11.37 -2.55
C GLU A 244 -25.44 10.59 -2.91
#